data_AF-A0A151E5T5-F1
#
_entry.id   AF-A0A151E5T5-F1
#
_cell.length_a   1.000
_cell.length_b   1.000
_cell.length_c   1.000
_cell.angle_alpha   90.00
_cell.angle_beta   90.00
_cell.angle_gamma   90.00
#
_symmetry.space_group_name_H-M   'P 1'
#
loop_
_entity.id
_entity.type
_entity.pdbx_description
1 polymer ?
#
loop_
_entity_poly.entity_id
_entity_poly.type
_entity_poly.pdbx_seq_one_letter_code
_entity_poly.pdbx_strand_id
1 'polypeptide(L)'
;MLVISTTFAYGEIGEGSIVNIDEHTCKQINIFNSLDGAEIRLLQLEKSVANNICKGQLIISNLLDLGYETFDLELILAEMDLLSGEIQSVDVNSSEAVYFFVELKQDAIDLSKEFRETLNGQVDESTKTALQDAIKNDICGINQVLKTLIENKIRLYNKQQLNEIFRIIGITNTNDLQKYQNGTLSLLQVKQNLVLGIGELIDEEKFILLTQLKSDNIRLKIRSRVNIQNVTKDYGYRKCNRLQNRLNNSENIENETLRLHLQQRLRLRMNQTGDGHSGNGKGPGGGDNGSGNDQGPGGGGNGSGGGNGGNNNETGGGNGNHNGPGGGGPW
;
A
#
# COMPACT_ATOMS: atom_id res chain seq x y z
N MET A 1 -5.69 -6.68 11.97
CA MET A 1 -4.91 -6.24 13.15
C MET A 1 -4.93 -4.71 13.17
N LEU A 2 -5.56 -4.11 14.19
CA LEU A 2 -5.81 -2.67 14.27
C LEU A 2 -4.57 -1.93 14.79
N VAL A 3 -3.88 -1.23 13.91
CA VAL A 3 -3.05 -0.08 14.30
C VAL A 3 -4.02 1.02 14.74
N ILE A 4 -3.66 1.82 15.75
CA ILE A 4 -4.43 3.04 16.05
C ILE A 4 -4.36 3.94 14.80
N SER A 5 -5.39 3.89 13.97
CA SER A 5 -5.55 4.70 12.76
C SER A 5 -6.75 5.60 12.97
N THR A 6 -6.51 6.90 13.10
CA THR A 6 -7.55 7.93 13.04
C THR A 6 -7.98 8.09 11.58
N THR A 7 -8.85 7.19 11.14
CA THR A 7 -9.27 7.09 9.74
C THR A 7 -10.50 7.96 9.50
N PHE A 8 -10.40 8.94 8.60
CA PHE A 8 -11.53 9.68 8.01
C PHE A 8 -11.30 9.76 6.49
N ALA A 9 -12.40 9.66 5.73
CA ALA A 9 -12.44 9.45 4.28
C ALA A 9 -11.61 10.47 3.46
N TYR A 10 -11.01 9.99 2.37
CA TYR A 10 -10.26 10.78 1.40
C TYR A 10 -11.21 11.35 0.34
N GLY A 11 -11.01 12.62 -0.03
CA GLY A 11 -11.57 13.21 -1.25
C GLY A 11 -10.66 12.92 -2.45
N GLU A 12 -11.26 12.72 -3.61
CA GLU A 12 -10.63 12.37 -4.89
C GLU A 12 -9.47 13.32 -5.26
N ILE A 13 -8.36 12.74 -5.74
CA ILE A 13 -7.19 13.46 -6.25
C ILE A 13 -7.19 13.30 -7.76
N GLY A 14 -7.10 14.44 -8.46
CA GLY A 14 -7.16 14.54 -9.92
C GLY A 14 -6.04 13.79 -10.67
N GLU A 15 -6.41 13.34 -11.86
CA GLU A 15 -5.61 12.57 -12.82
C GLU A 15 -4.40 13.39 -13.32
N GLY A 16 -3.20 12.84 -13.17
CA GLY A 16 -1.99 13.47 -13.73
C GLY A 16 -0.65 12.86 -13.36
N SER A 17 -0.56 11.60 -12.93
CA SER A 17 0.75 10.95 -12.68
C SER A 17 0.78 9.49 -13.13
N ILE A 18 1.93 9.07 -13.66
CA ILE A 18 2.22 7.76 -14.27
C ILE A 18 2.19 6.60 -13.22
N VAL A 19 2.19 6.92 -11.92
CA VAL A 19 2.06 5.93 -10.83
C VAL A 19 0.69 6.07 -10.20
N ASN A 20 -0.20 5.10 -10.44
CA ASN A 20 -1.49 5.04 -9.76
C ASN A 20 -1.30 4.47 -8.35
N ILE A 21 -1.12 5.35 -7.36
CA ILE A 21 -1.00 4.96 -5.95
C ILE A 21 -2.41 4.69 -5.42
N ASP A 22 -2.72 3.43 -5.17
CA ASP A 22 -4.04 3.02 -4.68
C ASP A 22 -4.36 3.60 -3.27
N GLU A 23 -5.65 3.70 -2.96
CA GLU A 23 -6.13 4.26 -1.69
C GLU A 23 -5.58 3.48 -0.47
N HIS A 24 -5.39 2.17 -0.61
CA HIS A 24 -4.84 1.36 0.46
C HIS A 24 -3.34 1.66 0.68
N THR A 25 -2.56 1.89 -0.36
CA THR A 25 -1.18 2.42 -0.25
C THR A 25 -1.17 3.80 0.42
N CYS A 26 -2.08 4.70 0.06
CA CYS A 26 -2.20 6.02 0.70
C CYS A 26 -2.40 5.90 2.22
N LYS A 27 -3.28 4.98 2.66
CA LYS A 27 -3.51 4.70 4.09
C LYS A 27 -2.28 4.11 4.78
N GLN A 28 -1.48 3.32 4.06
CA GLN A 28 -0.26 2.72 4.61
C GLN A 28 0.85 3.74 4.85
N ILE A 29 0.99 4.74 3.96
CA ILE A 29 1.99 5.82 4.08
C ILE A 29 1.80 6.64 5.36
N ASN A 30 0.58 6.76 5.89
CA ASN A 30 0.32 7.55 7.09
C ASN A 30 1.15 7.14 8.32
N ILE A 31 1.46 5.85 8.47
CA ILE A 31 2.20 5.36 9.65
C ILE A 31 3.71 5.45 9.49
N PHE A 32 4.22 5.68 8.27
CA PHE A 32 5.64 5.93 8.01
C PHE A 32 6.17 7.23 8.63
N ASN A 33 5.29 8.09 9.16
CA ASN A 33 5.69 9.27 9.92
C ASN A 33 6.39 8.95 11.25
N SER A 34 6.55 7.66 11.58
CA SER A 34 7.31 7.17 12.72
C SER A 34 8.23 6.03 12.28
N LEU A 35 9.37 5.89 12.94
CA LEU A 35 10.32 4.81 12.67
C LEU A 35 9.68 3.43 12.83
N ASP A 36 8.99 3.19 13.95
CA ASP A 36 8.31 1.92 14.20
C ASP A 36 7.21 1.64 13.16
N GLY A 37 6.47 2.67 12.74
CA GLY A 37 5.45 2.52 11.72
C GLY A 37 6.03 2.19 10.33
N ALA A 38 7.18 2.76 9.97
CA ALA A 38 7.91 2.39 8.76
C ALA A 38 8.38 0.92 8.80
N GLU A 39 8.98 0.51 9.91
CA GLU A 39 9.44 -0.87 10.13
C GLU A 39 8.27 -1.88 10.09
N ILE A 40 7.13 -1.55 10.71
CA ILE A 40 5.92 -2.38 10.62
C ILE A 40 5.50 -2.60 9.16
N ARG A 41 5.53 -1.55 8.33
CA ARG A 41 5.10 -1.65 6.93
C ARG A 41 6.08 -2.44 6.08
N LEU A 42 7.38 -2.25 6.27
CA LEU A 42 8.39 -3.05 5.58
C LEU A 42 8.31 -4.53 5.99
N LEU A 43 8.18 -4.85 7.28
CA LEU A 43 7.97 -6.23 7.75
C LEU A 43 6.68 -6.85 7.19
N GLN A 44 5.60 -6.07 7.07
CA GLN A 44 4.36 -6.55 6.44
C GLN A 44 4.54 -6.86 4.96
N LEU A 45 5.31 -6.05 4.24
CA LEU A 45 5.65 -6.29 2.84
C LEU A 45 6.54 -7.52 2.70
N GLU A 46 7.60 -7.63 3.51
CA GLU A 46 8.49 -8.79 3.57
C GLU A 46 7.69 -10.08 3.81
N LYS A 47 6.80 -10.07 4.80
CA LYS A 47 5.92 -11.21 5.07
C LYS A 47 5.04 -11.56 3.88
N SER A 48 4.50 -10.57 3.19
CA SER A 48 3.66 -10.81 2.01
C SER A 48 4.46 -11.46 0.88
N VAL A 49 5.68 -10.98 0.62
CA VAL A 49 6.57 -11.50 -0.42
C VAL A 49 7.04 -12.92 -0.06
N ALA A 50 7.52 -13.13 1.17
CA ALA A 50 7.92 -14.45 1.67
C ALA A 50 6.78 -15.46 1.54
N ASN A 51 5.55 -15.09 1.92
CA ASN A 51 4.39 -15.96 1.78
C ASN A 51 4.07 -16.31 0.31
N ASN A 52 4.26 -15.36 -0.61
CA ASN A 52 4.07 -15.62 -2.04
C ASN A 52 5.15 -16.57 -2.58
N ILE A 53 6.40 -16.41 -2.15
CA ILE A 53 7.50 -17.32 -2.48
C ILE A 53 7.21 -18.74 -1.99
N CYS A 54 6.87 -18.94 -0.70
CA CYS A 54 6.60 -20.28 -0.18
C CYS A 54 5.44 -20.96 -0.94
N LYS A 55 4.36 -20.22 -1.21
CA LYS A 55 3.23 -20.74 -2.00
C LYS A 55 3.63 -21.07 -3.43
N GLY A 56 4.43 -20.22 -4.06
CA GLY A 56 4.95 -20.46 -5.40
C GLY A 56 5.83 -21.71 -5.47
N GLN A 57 6.72 -21.90 -4.51
CA GLN A 57 7.56 -23.09 -4.39
C GLN A 57 6.73 -24.36 -4.23
N LEU A 58 5.69 -24.32 -3.39
CA LEU A 58 4.74 -25.43 -3.25
C LEU A 58 4.02 -25.73 -4.58
N ILE A 59 3.56 -24.71 -5.30
CA ILE A 59 2.93 -24.87 -6.61
C ILE A 59 3.90 -25.54 -7.58
N ILE A 60 5.13 -25.03 -7.70
CA ILE A 60 6.16 -25.58 -8.61
C ILE A 60 6.44 -27.05 -8.29
N SER A 61 6.60 -27.40 -7.01
CA SER A 61 6.81 -28.79 -6.60
C SER A 61 5.67 -29.70 -7.05
N ASN A 62 4.41 -29.29 -6.85
CA ASN A 62 3.25 -30.08 -7.27
C ASN A 62 3.16 -30.19 -8.80
N LEU A 63 3.52 -29.14 -9.54
CA LEU A 63 3.52 -29.14 -11.00
C LEU A 63 4.59 -30.05 -11.57
N LEU A 64 5.79 -30.06 -10.98
CA LEU A 64 6.86 -30.99 -11.34
C LEU A 64 6.43 -32.44 -11.14
N ASP A 65 5.77 -32.76 -10.02
CA ASP A 65 5.23 -34.11 -9.74
C ASP A 65 4.18 -34.55 -10.76
N LEU A 66 3.45 -33.59 -11.32
CA LEU A 66 2.47 -33.80 -12.39
C LEU A 66 3.08 -33.77 -13.80
N GLY A 67 4.39 -33.52 -13.93
CA GLY A 67 5.11 -33.50 -15.20
C GLY A 67 4.97 -32.22 -16.02
N TYR A 68 4.56 -31.10 -15.40
CA TYR A 68 4.53 -29.79 -16.06
C TYR A 68 5.90 -29.13 -16.06
N GLU A 69 6.19 -28.33 -17.10
CA GLU A 69 7.37 -27.46 -17.13
C GLU A 69 7.13 -26.22 -16.25
N THR A 70 8.07 -25.93 -15.34
CA THR A 70 7.93 -24.87 -14.33
C THR A 70 8.95 -23.74 -14.48
N PHE A 71 9.82 -23.77 -15.49
CA PHE A 71 10.96 -22.87 -15.60
C PHE A 71 10.58 -21.38 -15.56
N ASP A 72 9.52 -20.96 -16.25
CA ASP A 72 9.06 -19.57 -16.22
C ASP A 72 8.54 -19.14 -14.84
N LEU A 73 7.92 -20.06 -14.09
CA LEU A 73 7.48 -19.81 -12.71
C LEU A 73 8.68 -19.69 -11.76
N GLU A 74 9.69 -20.54 -11.95
CA GLU A 74 10.95 -20.49 -11.20
C GLU A 74 11.69 -19.17 -11.42
N LEU A 75 11.72 -18.66 -12.66
CA LEU A 75 12.30 -17.35 -12.97
C LEU A 75 11.61 -16.21 -12.21
N ILE A 76 10.28 -16.24 -12.14
CA ILE A 76 9.52 -15.22 -11.42
C ILE A 76 9.79 -15.30 -9.91
N LEU A 77 9.88 -16.51 -9.34
CA LEU A 77 10.22 -16.67 -7.92
C LEU A 77 11.65 -16.24 -7.60
N ALA A 78 12.61 -16.53 -8.48
CA ALA A 78 13.98 -16.06 -8.32
C ALA A 78 14.04 -14.52 -8.30
N GLU A 79 13.24 -13.84 -9.13
CA GLU A 79 13.11 -12.38 -9.08
C GLU A 79 12.42 -11.90 -7.78
N MET A 80 11.42 -12.63 -7.27
CA MET A 80 10.81 -12.34 -5.97
C MET A 80 11.79 -12.51 -4.80
N ASP A 81 12.69 -13.49 -4.85
CA ASP A 81 13.73 -13.69 -3.84
C ASP A 81 14.70 -12.51 -3.81
N LEU A 82 15.13 -12.00 -4.98
CA LEU A 82 15.93 -10.78 -5.07
C LEU A 82 15.17 -9.55 -4.50
N LEU A 83 13.87 -9.43 -4.80
CA LEU A 83 13.02 -8.38 -4.23
C LEU A 83 12.90 -8.50 -2.70
N SER A 84 12.83 -9.72 -2.16
CA SER A 84 12.83 -9.97 -0.72
C SER A 84 14.10 -9.44 -0.05
N GLY A 85 15.27 -9.72 -0.65
CA GLY A 85 16.55 -9.18 -0.19
C GLY A 85 16.61 -7.65 -0.22
N GLU A 86 16.02 -7.01 -1.25
CA GLU A 86 15.90 -5.55 -1.29
C GLU A 86 15.06 -5.01 -0.13
N ILE A 87 13.90 -5.61 0.15
CA ILE A 87 13.02 -5.18 1.24
C ILE A 87 13.77 -5.23 2.58
N GLN A 88 14.54 -6.29 2.82
CA GLN A 88 15.36 -6.45 4.03
C GLN A 88 16.50 -5.43 4.13
N SER A 89 16.99 -4.92 3.00
CA SER A 89 18.08 -3.94 2.94
C SER A 89 17.64 -2.48 3.11
N VAL A 90 16.33 -2.19 3.14
CA VAL A 90 15.82 -0.82 3.26
C VAL A 90 16.18 -0.24 4.64
N ASP A 91 16.92 0.86 4.65
CA ASP A 91 17.14 1.64 5.86
C ASP A 91 15.86 2.39 6.25
N VAL A 92 15.24 1.93 7.34
CA VAL A 92 14.05 2.52 7.96
C VAL A 92 14.25 3.99 8.41
N ASN A 93 15.49 4.42 8.64
CA ASN A 93 15.80 5.79 9.06
C ASN A 93 15.94 6.75 7.87
N SER A 94 16.04 6.22 6.65
CA SER A 94 16.16 7.03 5.44
C SER A 94 14.88 7.81 5.18
N SER A 95 15.03 9.07 4.78
CA SER A 95 13.91 9.87 4.25
C SER A 95 13.27 9.25 2.99
N GLU A 96 13.97 8.31 2.36
CA GLU A 96 13.51 7.60 1.16
C GLU A 96 12.82 6.27 1.47
N ALA A 97 12.73 5.85 2.73
CA ALA A 97 12.12 4.58 3.12
C ALA A 97 10.67 4.43 2.61
N VAL A 98 9.91 5.53 2.59
CA VAL A 98 8.55 5.58 2.03
C VAL A 98 8.56 5.30 0.54
N TYR A 99 9.53 5.86 -0.19
CA TYR A 99 9.66 5.68 -1.62
C TYR A 99 9.98 4.22 -1.92
N PHE A 100 11.00 3.66 -1.28
CA PHE A 100 11.33 2.25 -1.43
C PHE A 100 10.14 1.34 -1.10
N PHE A 101 9.40 1.61 -0.03
CA PHE A 101 8.22 0.81 0.30
C PHE A 101 7.18 0.79 -0.82
N VAL A 102 6.79 1.95 -1.35
CA VAL A 102 5.77 2.03 -2.41
C VAL A 102 6.25 1.32 -3.67
N GLU A 103 7.50 1.54 -4.05
CA GLU A 103 8.07 0.97 -5.28
C GLU A 103 8.28 -0.56 -5.17
N LEU A 104 8.80 -1.05 -4.05
CA LEU A 104 8.98 -2.49 -3.79
C LEU A 104 7.63 -3.19 -3.69
N LYS A 105 6.62 -2.54 -3.10
CA LYS A 105 5.25 -3.05 -3.08
C LYS A 105 4.68 -3.19 -4.49
N GLN A 106 4.90 -2.21 -5.36
CA GLN A 106 4.45 -2.30 -6.74
C GLN A 106 5.13 -3.46 -7.48
N ASP A 107 6.44 -3.62 -7.33
CA ASP A 107 7.16 -4.75 -7.93
C ASP A 107 6.66 -6.10 -7.40
N ALA A 108 6.36 -6.19 -6.09
CA ALA A 108 5.76 -7.39 -5.50
C ALA A 108 4.39 -7.72 -6.12
N ILE A 109 3.55 -6.70 -6.35
CA ILE A 109 2.24 -6.85 -7.00
C ILE A 109 2.42 -7.33 -8.44
N ASP A 110 3.31 -6.69 -9.20
CA ASP A 110 3.57 -7.00 -10.60
C ASP A 110 4.09 -8.43 -10.77
N LEU A 111 5.07 -8.85 -9.95
CA LEU A 111 5.58 -10.22 -9.96
C LEU A 111 4.53 -11.23 -9.53
N SER A 112 3.71 -10.90 -8.52
CA SER A 112 2.63 -11.80 -8.07
C SER A 112 1.53 -11.95 -9.12
N LYS A 113 1.28 -10.88 -9.89
CA LYS A 113 0.34 -10.90 -11.01
C LYS A 113 0.88 -11.78 -12.12
N GLU A 114 2.13 -11.56 -12.52
CA GLU A 114 2.76 -12.33 -13.58
C GLU A 114 2.86 -13.81 -13.24
N PHE A 115 3.23 -14.17 -12.01
CA PHE A 115 3.23 -15.57 -11.56
C PHE A 115 1.86 -16.24 -11.77
N ARG A 116 0.78 -15.54 -11.39
CA ARG A 116 -0.60 -16.05 -11.58
C ARG A 116 -0.98 -16.16 -13.05
N GLU A 117 -0.59 -15.19 -13.87
CA GLU A 117 -0.87 -15.19 -15.31
C GLU A 117 -0.14 -16.33 -16.03
N THR A 118 1.16 -16.50 -15.73
CA THR A 118 1.97 -17.63 -16.23
C THR A 118 1.36 -18.96 -15.80
N LEU A 119 1.03 -19.12 -14.51
CA LEU A 119 0.39 -20.34 -14.00
C LEU A 119 -0.93 -20.61 -14.73
N ASN A 120 -1.79 -19.61 -14.86
CA ASN A 120 -3.09 -19.74 -15.50
C ASN A 120 -3.01 -20.12 -16.98
N GLY A 121 -1.90 -19.76 -17.66
CA GLY A 121 -1.64 -20.18 -19.04
C GLY A 121 -1.14 -21.61 -19.18
N GLN A 122 -0.64 -22.21 -18.10
CA GLN A 122 -0.01 -23.54 -18.10
C GLN A 122 -0.94 -24.66 -17.60
N VAL A 123 -1.91 -24.34 -16.73
CA VAL A 123 -2.72 -25.37 -16.05
C VAL A 123 -4.22 -25.21 -16.29
N ASP A 124 -4.94 -26.33 -16.28
CA ASP A 124 -6.40 -26.36 -16.36
C ASP A 124 -7.08 -26.04 -15.00
N GLU A 125 -8.39 -25.80 -15.02
CA GLU A 125 -9.15 -25.46 -13.81
C GLU A 125 -9.16 -26.57 -12.75
N SER A 126 -9.09 -27.83 -13.19
CA SER A 126 -9.00 -29.00 -12.30
C SER A 126 -7.71 -28.95 -11.47
N THR A 127 -6.57 -28.75 -12.15
CA THR A 127 -5.26 -28.62 -11.52
C THR A 127 -5.19 -27.39 -10.62
N LYS A 128 -5.77 -26.25 -11.02
CA LYS A 128 -5.84 -25.05 -10.17
C LYS A 128 -6.56 -25.32 -8.86
N THR A 129 -7.66 -26.07 -8.90
CA THR A 129 -8.42 -26.42 -7.69
C THR A 129 -7.59 -27.29 -6.76
N ALA A 130 -6.90 -28.30 -7.30
CA ALA A 130 -6.00 -29.16 -6.51
C ALA A 130 -4.85 -28.35 -5.86
N LEU A 131 -4.24 -27.42 -6.60
CA LEU A 131 -3.20 -26.53 -6.08
C LEU A 131 -3.71 -25.62 -4.96
N GLN A 132 -4.92 -25.08 -5.09
CA GLN A 132 -5.53 -24.25 -4.05
C GLN A 132 -5.73 -25.04 -2.75
N ASP A 133 -6.15 -26.30 -2.85
CA ASP A 133 -6.33 -27.16 -1.68
C ASP A 133 -5.00 -27.55 -1.04
N ALA A 134 -3.95 -27.78 -1.83
CA ALA A 134 -2.60 -27.97 -1.31
C ALA A 134 -2.12 -26.74 -0.53
N ILE A 135 -2.33 -25.52 -1.05
CA ILE A 135 -1.94 -24.26 -0.40
C ILE A 135 -2.67 -24.02 0.92
N LYS A 136 -3.95 -24.41 1.05
CA LYS A 136 -4.73 -24.18 2.29
C LYS A 136 -4.13 -24.89 3.49
N ASN A 137 -3.46 -26.02 3.27
CA ASN A 137 -2.91 -26.86 4.32
C ASN A 137 -1.45 -26.55 4.67
N ASP A 138 -0.79 -25.73 3.85
CA ASP A 138 0.63 -25.41 4.04
C ASP A 138 0.85 -24.19 4.95
N ILE A 139 1.79 -24.33 5.88
CA ILE A 139 2.18 -23.27 6.81
C ILE A 139 3.65 -22.97 6.60
N CYS A 140 3.94 -21.86 5.90
CA CYS A 140 5.33 -21.42 5.79
C CYS A 140 5.88 -20.97 7.15
N GLY A 141 6.94 -21.62 7.64
CA GLY A 141 7.52 -21.35 8.98
C GLY A 141 7.98 -19.90 9.17
N ILE A 142 8.50 -19.27 8.11
CA ILE A 142 8.91 -17.85 8.09
C ILE A 142 7.75 -16.92 8.44
N ASN A 143 6.51 -17.28 8.07
CA ASN A 143 5.33 -16.46 8.36
C ASN A 143 5.07 -16.32 9.86
N GLN A 144 5.42 -17.34 10.67
CA GLN A 144 5.23 -17.27 12.12
C GLN A 144 6.23 -16.30 12.76
N VAL A 145 7.50 -16.38 12.36
CA VAL A 145 8.56 -15.47 12.84
C VAL A 145 8.21 -14.02 12.51
N LEU A 146 7.91 -13.72 11.24
CA LEU A 146 7.54 -12.37 10.80
C LEU A 146 6.24 -11.90 11.45
N LYS A 147 5.25 -12.79 11.67
CA LYS A 147 4.03 -12.46 12.41
C LYS A 147 4.34 -11.97 13.82
N THR A 148 5.18 -12.70 14.56
CA THR A 148 5.57 -12.32 15.93
C THR A 148 6.35 -11.01 15.95
N LEU A 149 7.28 -10.79 15.01
CA LEU A 149 8.02 -9.53 14.88
C LEU A 149 7.09 -8.34 14.62
N ILE A 150 6.16 -8.48 13.66
CA ILE A 150 5.16 -7.46 13.34
C ILE A 150 4.28 -7.16 14.57
N GLU A 151 3.81 -8.18 15.29
CA GLU A 151 3.00 -8.01 16.50
C GLU A 151 3.74 -7.25 17.60
N ASN A 152 5.02 -7.56 17.81
CA ASN A 152 5.87 -6.86 18.77
C ASN A 152 6.09 -5.40 18.39
N LYS A 153 6.34 -5.12 17.11
CA LYS A 153 6.52 -3.75 16.60
C LYS A 153 5.23 -2.95 16.68
N ILE A 154 4.08 -3.55 16.36
CA ILE A 154 2.76 -2.91 16.53
C ILE A 154 2.51 -2.56 18.00
N ARG A 155 2.86 -3.45 18.95
CA ARG A 155 2.76 -3.13 20.38
C ARG A 155 3.62 -1.93 20.74
N LEU A 156 4.87 -1.89 20.29
CA LEU A 156 5.79 -0.77 20.55
C LEU A 156 5.28 0.55 19.96
N TYR A 157 4.88 0.55 18.68
CA TYR A 157 4.28 1.70 18.02
C TYR A 157 3.04 2.21 18.77
N ASN A 158 2.09 1.32 19.07
CA ASN A 158 0.87 1.69 19.78
C ASN A 158 1.18 2.21 21.19
N LYS A 159 2.15 1.64 21.91
CA LYS A 159 2.58 2.15 23.21
C LYS A 159 3.07 3.59 23.11
N GLN A 160 3.89 3.92 22.11
CA GLN A 160 4.36 5.30 21.91
C GLN A 160 3.21 6.26 21.61
N GLN A 161 2.29 5.87 20.72
CA GLN A 161 1.10 6.68 20.41
C GLN A 161 0.24 6.91 21.65
N LEU A 162 0.01 5.87 22.45
CA LEU A 162 -0.75 5.97 23.70
C LEU A 162 -0.03 6.84 24.73
N ASN A 163 1.28 6.69 24.87
CA ASN A 163 2.09 7.50 25.78
C ASN A 163 2.01 8.99 25.45
N GLU A 164 1.99 9.34 24.17
CA GLU A 164 1.83 10.74 23.77
C GLU A 164 0.44 11.29 24.13
N ILE A 165 -0.61 10.50 23.93
CA ILE A 165 -1.96 10.90 24.36
C ILE A 165 -2.01 11.05 25.89
N PHE A 166 -1.45 10.11 26.64
CA PHE A 166 -1.35 10.17 28.11
C PHE A 166 -0.60 11.42 28.59
N ARG A 167 0.48 11.80 27.88
CA ARG A 167 1.24 13.02 28.15
C ARG A 167 0.40 14.28 27.95
N ILE A 168 -0.40 14.34 26.89
CA ILE A 168 -1.28 15.49 26.59
C ILE A 168 -2.35 15.66 27.67
N ILE A 169 -2.95 14.57 28.13
CA ILE A 169 -3.99 14.59 29.17
C ILE A 169 -3.43 14.72 30.60
N GLY A 170 -2.10 14.72 30.77
CA GLY A 170 -1.48 14.82 32.09
C GLY A 170 -1.67 13.60 32.99
N ILE A 171 -2.09 12.45 32.44
CA ILE A 171 -2.29 11.22 33.21
C ILE A 171 -1.00 10.40 33.19
N THR A 172 -0.42 10.17 34.36
CA THR A 172 0.75 9.31 34.53
C THR A 172 0.35 7.83 34.58
N ASN A 173 -0.10 7.25 33.46
CA ASN A 173 -0.54 5.84 33.41
C ASN A 173 0.55 4.89 32.87
N THR A 174 1.71 4.89 33.53
CA THR A 174 2.86 4.05 33.12
C THR A 174 2.57 2.55 33.28
N ASN A 175 1.72 2.16 34.23
CA ASN A 175 1.38 0.77 34.51
C ASN A 175 0.57 0.13 33.37
N ASP A 176 -0.47 0.79 32.87
CA ASP A 176 -1.27 0.23 31.76
C ASP A 176 -0.46 0.13 30.47
N LEU A 177 0.42 1.10 30.21
CA LEU A 177 1.35 1.05 29.07
C LEU A 177 2.35 -0.11 29.17
N GLN A 178 2.86 -0.41 30.38
CA GLN A 178 3.73 -1.57 30.61
C GLN A 178 2.95 -2.88 30.44
N LYS A 179 1.75 -2.98 31.02
CA LYS A 179 0.89 -4.16 30.88
C LYS A 179 0.50 -4.42 29.43
N TYR A 180 0.24 -3.36 28.66
CA TYR A 180 -0.02 -3.44 27.23
C TYR A 180 1.20 -3.94 26.45
N GLN A 181 2.37 -3.38 26.71
CA GLN A 181 3.63 -3.80 26.07
C GLN A 181 3.90 -5.29 26.31
N ASN A 182 3.65 -5.77 27.52
CA ASN A 182 3.86 -7.15 27.93
C ASN A 182 2.73 -8.10 27.44
N GLY A 183 1.70 -7.59 26.78
CA GLY A 183 0.57 -8.38 26.28
C GLY A 183 -0.45 -8.81 27.34
N THR A 184 -0.29 -8.38 28.60
CA THR A 184 -1.22 -8.68 29.70
C THR A 184 -2.49 -7.82 29.69
N LEU A 185 -2.46 -6.69 28.96
CA LEU A 185 -3.60 -5.81 28.75
C LEU A 185 -3.81 -5.63 27.24
N SER A 186 -5.05 -5.77 26.78
CA SER A 186 -5.39 -5.59 25.36
C SER A 186 -5.46 -4.11 24.98
N LEU A 187 -5.28 -3.79 23.70
CA LEU A 187 -5.44 -2.43 23.19
C LEU A 187 -6.84 -1.85 23.48
N LEU A 188 -7.88 -2.71 23.45
CA LEU A 188 -9.25 -2.30 23.74
C LEU A 188 -9.40 -1.83 25.19
N GLN A 189 -8.82 -2.57 26.14
CA GLN A 189 -8.85 -2.20 27.55
C GLN A 189 -8.09 -0.89 27.81
N VAL A 190 -6.91 -0.71 27.18
CA VAL A 190 -6.20 0.57 27.30
C VAL A 190 -7.02 1.73 26.74
N LYS A 191 -7.70 1.52 25.60
CA LYS A 191 -8.61 2.53 25.02
C LYS A 191 -9.79 2.85 25.95
N GLN A 192 -10.37 1.85 26.62
CA GLN A 192 -11.44 2.07 27.59
C GLN A 192 -10.94 2.91 28.78
N ASN A 193 -9.79 2.56 29.34
CA ASN A 193 -9.18 3.33 30.43
C ASN A 193 -8.87 4.77 30.00
N LEU A 194 -8.39 4.95 28.76
CA LEU A 194 -8.15 6.26 28.18
C LEU A 194 -9.44 7.08 28.03
N VAL A 195 -10.52 6.46 27.54
CA VAL A 195 -11.82 7.15 27.39
C VAL A 195 -12.38 7.58 28.75
N LEU A 196 -12.26 6.74 29.78
CA LEU A 196 -12.64 7.11 31.14
C LEU A 196 -11.81 8.29 31.65
N GLY A 197 -10.49 8.24 31.51
CA GLY A 197 -9.60 9.35 31.90
C GLY A 197 -9.89 10.65 31.14
N ILE A 198 -10.22 10.57 29.84
CA ILE A 198 -10.67 11.74 29.07
C ILE A 198 -12.01 12.27 29.59
N GLY A 199 -12.91 11.39 30.04
CA GLY A 199 -14.20 11.75 30.62
C GLY A 199 -14.07 12.60 31.89
N GLU A 200 -13.04 12.34 32.70
CA GLU A 200 -12.74 13.03 33.96
C GLU A 200 -12.12 14.42 33.78
N LEU A 201 -11.60 14.73 32.59
CA LEU A 201 -11.04 16.04 32.27
C LEU A 201 -12.12 17.14 32.29
N ILE A 202 -11.73 18.37 32.65
CA ILE A 202 -12.61 19.53 32.50
C ILE A 202 -12.73 19.93 31.01
N ASP A 203 -13.77 20.69 30.66
CA ASP A 203 -14.07 21.01 29.26
C ASP A 203 -12.92 21.73 28.53
N GLU A 204 -12.18 22.60 29.25
CA GLU A 204 -11.00 23.28 28.70
C GLU A 204 -9.88 22.29 28.33
N GLU A 205 -9.60 21.32 29.19
CA GLU A 205 -8.59 20.28 28.94
C GLU A 205 -9.00 19.36 27.78
N LYS A 206 -10.29 19.00 27.72
CA LYS A 206 -10.87 18.25 26.59
C LYS A 206 -10.71 19.01 25.28
N PHE A 207 -10.96 20.33 25.31
CA PHE A 207 -10.80 21.19 24.15
C PHE A 207 -9.33 21.27 23.69
N ILE A 208 -8.38 21.43 24.62
CA ILE A 208 -6.94 21.42 24.33
C ILE A 208 -6.52 20.09 23.69
N LEU A 209 -6.89 18.96 24.30
CA LEU A 209 -6.62 17.61 23.78
C LEU A 209 -7.15 17.45 22.35
N LEU A 210 -8.42 17.78 22.13
CA LEU A 210 -9.05 17.64 20.81
C LEU A 210 -8.36 18.52 19.77
N THR A 211 -7.99 19.75 20.14
CA THR A 211 -7.30 20.68 19.25
C THR A 211 -5.91 20.17 18.87
N GLN A 212 -5.15 19.64 19.83
CA GLN A 212 -3.83 19.05 19.56
C GLN A 212 -3.94 17.82 18.65
N LEU A 213 -4.84 16.88 18.96
CA LEU A 213 -5.07 15.69 18.12
C LEU A 213 -5.51 16.05 16.69
N LYS A 214 -6.36 17.07 16.52
CA LYS A 214 -6.75 17.57 15.19
C LYS A 214 -5.56 18.18 14.45
N SER A 215 -4.76 19.01 15.13
CA SER A 215 -3.57 19.64 14.55
C SER A 215 -2.55 18.61 14.07
N ASP A 216 -2.26 17.60 14.91
CA ASP A 216 -1.32 16.54 14.55
C ASP A 216 -1.85 15.66 13.41
N ASN A 217 -3.16 15.39 13.37
CA ASN A 217 -3.78 14.70 12.23
C ASN A 217 -3.61 15.49 10.92
N ILE A 218 -3.81 16.81 10.95
CA ILE A 218 -3.61 17.67 9.77
C ILE A 218 -2.14 17.62 9.33
N ARG A 219 -1.19 17.72 10.26
CA ARG A 219 0.25 17.63 9.97
C ARG A 219 0.61 16.29 9.33
N LEU A 220 0.10 15.18 9.87
CA LEU A 220 0.30 13.84 9.31
C LEU A 220 -0.24 13.76 7.89
N LYS A 221 -1.45 14.28 7.62
CA LYS A 221 -2.03 14.32 6.28
C LYS A 221 -1.19 15.12 5.29
N ILE A 222 -0.68 16.28 5.70
CA ILE A 222 0.20 17.11 4.86
C ILE A 222 1.47 16.34 4.52
N ARG A 223 2.14 15.74 5.51
CA ARG A 223 3.35 14.93 5.30
C ARG A 223 3.11 13.75 4.37
N SER A 224 2.03 13.00 4.57
CA SER A 224 1.68 11.88 3.68
C SER A 224 1.47 12.33 2.24
N ARG A 225 0.82 13.49 2.03
CA ARG A 225 0.65 14.07 0.68
C ARG A 225 1.98 14.44 0.04
N VAL A 226 2.89 15.07 0.79
CA VAL A 226 4.24 15.41 0.31
C VAL A 226 5.00 14.14 -0.05
N ASN A 227 4.94 13.10 0.79
CA ASN A 227 5.58 11.82 0.50
C ASN A 227 5.04 11.20 -0.79
N ILE A 228 3.71 11.16 -0.97
CA ILE A 228 3.08 10.66 -2.20
C ILE A 228 3.54 11.43 -3.44
N GLN A 229 3.59 12.77 -3.36
CA GLN A 229 4.07 13.61 -4.47
C GLN A 229 5.55 13.36 -4.77
N ASN A 230 6.38 13.12 -3.76
CA ASN A 230 7.79 12.84 -3.97
C ASN A 230 8.05 11.43 -4.51
N VAL A 231 7.19 10.45 -4.20
CA VAL A 231 7.28 9.10 -4.79
C VAL A 231 7.21 9.17 -6.32
N THR A 232 6.36 10.02 -6.89
CA THR A 232 6.19 10.08 -8.35
C THR A 232 7.35 10.77 -9.05
N LYS A 233 8.04 11.68 -8.35
CA LYS A 233 9.24 12.34 -8.87
C LYS A 233 10.36 11.32 -9.02
N ASP A 234 11.07 11.32 -10.15
CA ASP A 234 12.24 10.47 -10.44
C ASP A 234 11.98 8.95 -10.33
N TYR A 235 10.72 8.50 -10.32
CA TYR A 235 10.34 7.09 -10.20
C TYR A 235 10.99 6.21 -11.26
N GLY A 236 11.03 6.67 -12.53
CA GLY A 236 11.66 5.93 -13.62
C GLY A 236 13.15 5.68 -13.37
N TYR A 237 13.88 6.72 -12.94
CA TYR A 237 15.30 6.63 -12.62
C TYR A 237 15.57 5.67 -11.45
N ARG A 238 14.80 5.78 -10.36
CA ARG A 238 14.94 4.88 -9.20
C ARG A 238 14.58 3.44 -9.56
N LYS A 239 13.54 3.22 -10.36
CA LYS A 239 13.18 1.89 -10.85
C LYS A 239 14.30 1.26 -11.69
N CYS A 240 14.92 2.02 -12.60
CA CYS A 240 16.09 1.55 -13.36
C CYS A 240 17.25 1.17 -12.44
N ASN A 241 17.58 2.01 -11.45
CA ASN A 241 18.64 1.71 -10.48
C ASN A 241 18.35 0.43 -9.69
N ARG A 242 17.11 0.23 -9.24
CA ARG A 242 16.71 -1.00 -8.52
C ARG A 242 16.81 -2.23 -9.41
N LEU A 243 16.33 -2.16 -10.66
CA LEU A 243 16.48 -3.27 -11.61
C LEU A 243 17.95 -3.59 -11.92
N GLN A 244 18.82 -2.57 -12.00
CA GLN A 244 20.26 -2.77 -12.14
C GLN A 244 20.85 -3.44 -10.90
N ASN A 245 20.41 -3.07 -9.70
CA ASN A 245 20.83 -3.75 -8.46
C ASN A 245 20.37 -5.21 -8.43
N ARG A 246 19.15 -5.52 -8.86
CA ARG A 246 18.70 -6.93 -9.05
C ARG A 246 19.59 -7.67 -10.03
N LEU A 247 19.92 -7.02 -11.14
CA LEU A 247 20.77 -7.62 -12.16
C LEU A 247 22.14 -8.00 -11.58
N ASN A 248 22.75 -7.11 -10.80
CA ASN A 248 24.01 -7.40 -10.12
C ASN A 248 23.85 -8.51 -9.07
N ASN A 249 22.79 -8.45 -8.25
CA ASN A 249 22.55 -9.45 -7.20
C ASN A 249 22.23 -10.84 -7.74
N SER A 250 21.71 -10.93 -8.97
CA SER A 250 21.43 -12.20 -9.66
C SER A 250 22.70 -13.01 -9.94
N GLU A 251 23.90 -12.40 -9.90
CA GLU A 251 25.17 -13.10 -10.11
C GLU A 251 25.40 -14.23 -9.09
N ASN A 252 24.80 -14.10 -7.90
CA ASN A 252 24.89 -15.07 -6.81
C ASN A 252 23.94 -16.27 -6.96
N ILE A 253 23.14 -16.34 -8.02
CA ILE A 253 22.26 -17.50 -8.28
C ILE A 253 23.09 -18.67 -8.79
N GLU A 254 23.04 -19.80 -8.07
CA GLU A 254 23.86 -20.99 -8.36
C GLU A 254 23.51 -21.66 -9.69
N ASN A 255 22.22 -21.72 -10.04
CA ASN A 255 21.76 -22.31 -11.29
C ASN A 255 22.08 -21.37 -12.46
N GLU A 256 23.09 -21.72 -13.26
CA GLU A 256 23.57 -20.89 -14.37
C GLU A 256 22.48 -20.60 -15.41
N THR A 257 21.68 -21.60 -15.79
CA THR A 257 20.61 -21.43 -16.78
C THR A 257 19.54 -20.47 -16.26
N LEU A 258 19.09 -20.65 -15.02
CA LEU A 258 18.12 -19.77 -14.37
C LEU A 258 18.67 -18.34 -14.26
N ARG A 259 19.93 -18.19 -13.84
CA ARG A 259 20.62 -16.91 -13.75
C ARG A 259 20.65 -16.18 -15.08
N LEU A 260 21.08 -16.83 -16.17
CA LEU A 260 21.19 -16.19 -17.49
C LEU A 260 19.82 -15.68 -18.00
N HIS A 261 18.77 -16.48 -17.84
CA HIS A 261 17.42 -16.09 -18.24
C HIS A 261 16.86 -14.98 -17.35
N LEU A 262 17.13 -15.01 -16.03
CA LEU A 262 16.75 -13.93 -15.14
C LEU A 262 17.47 -12.62 -15.50
N GLN A 263 18.76 -12.67 -15.82
CA GLN A 263 19.52 -11.51 -16.26
C GLN A 263 18.96 -10.92 -17.57
N GLN A 264 18.62 -11.76 -18.54
CA GLN A 264 17.98 -11.32 -19.79
C GLN A 264 16.64 -10.64 -19.52
N ARG A 265 15.81 -11.25 -18.67
CA ARG A 265 14.51 -10.72 -18.26
C ARG A 265 14.62 -9.36 -17.56
N LEU A 266 15.57 -9.20 -16.63
CA LEU A 266 15.81 -7.93 -15.95
C LEU A 266 16.26 -6.84 -16.94
N ARG A 267 17.12 -7.17 -17.92
CA ARG A 267 17.51 -6.23 -18.98
C ARG A 267 16.33 -5.78 -19.84
N LEU A 268 15.42 -6.69 -20.19
CA LEU A 268 14.20 -6.32 -20.93
C LEU A 268 13.32 -5.35 -20.15
N ARG A 269 13.14 -5.58 -18.83
CA ARG A 269 12.40 -4.68 -17.93
C ARG A 269 13.06 -3.31 -17.79
N MET A 270 14.39 -3.24 -17.77
CA MET A 270 15.13 -1.97 -17.77
C MET A 270 14.91 -1.17 -19.06
N ASN A 271 14.91 -1.84 -20.22
CA ASN A 271 14.64 -1.17 -21.49
C ASN A 271 13.21 -0.61 -21.54
N GLN A 272 12.22 -1.37 -21.05
CA GLN A 272 10.82 -0.93 -20.98
C GLN A 272 10.59 0.26 -20.03
N THR A 273 11.47 0.49 -19.07
CA THR A 273 11.37 1.61 -18.13
C THR A 273 12.01 2.90 -18.65
N GLY A 274 12.89 2.83 -19.66
CA GLY A 274 13.60 3.98 -20.25
C GLY A 274 12.79 4.82 -21.24
N ASP A 275 11.80 4.25 -21.92
CA ASP A 275 11.11 4.92 -23.04
C ASP A 275 10.09 5.99 -22.61
N GLY A 276 9.75 6.07 -21.31
CA GLY A 276 8.76 7.03 -20.79
C GLY A 276 9.27 8.46 -20.61
N HIS A 277 10.57 8.72 -20.80
CA HIS A 277 11.20 10.05 -20.57
C HIS A 277 12.12 10.49 -21.72
N SER A 278 12.00 9.90 -22.92
CA SER A 278 12.59 10.51 -24.11
C SER A 278 11.97 11.88 -24.29
N GLY A 279 12.75 12.90 -23.93
CA GLY A 279 12.28 14.24 -23.71
C GLY A 279 11.52 14.81 -24.89
N ASN A 280 10.68 15.78 -24.56
CA ASN A 280 10.60 17.01 -25.34
C ASN A 280 12.00 17.60 -25.47
N GLY A 281 12.84 16.98 -26.31
CA GLY A 281 13.85 17.69 -27.06
C GLY A 281 13.09 18.70 -27.86
N LYS A 282 12.99 19.92 -27.34
CA LYS A 282 12.83 21.11 -28.16
C LYS A 282 13.89 20.98 -29.23
N GLY A 283 13.48 20.55 -30.42
CA GLY A 283 14.28 20.65 -31.61
C GLY A 283 14.77 22.09 -31.70
N PRO A 284 16.03 22.32 -32.09
CA PRO A 284 16.53 23.67 -32.29
C PRO A 284 15.57 24.38 -33.24
N GLY A 285 15.11 25.56 -32.81
CA GLY A 285 14.12 26.37 -33.49
C GLY A 285 14.44 26.49 -34.98
N GLY A 286 13.59 25.84 -35.78
CA GLY A 286 13.48 26.11 -37.20
C GLY A 286 12.76 27.42 -37.39
N GLY A 287 13.54 28.44 -37.73
CA GLY A 287 13.18 29.58 -38.57
C GLY A 287 11.74 30.06 -38.52
N ASP A 288 11.55 31.11 -37.73
CA ASP A 288 10.55 32.14 -37.93
C ASP A 288 10.64 32.69 -39.35
N ASN A 289 9.52 32.65 -40.10
CA ASN A 289 9.29 33.50 -41.27
C ASN A 289 7.83 33.43 -41.72
N GLY A 290 7.11 34.55 -41.52
CA GLY A 290 6.23 35.06 -42.56
C GLY A 290 4.72 35.09 -42.28
N SER A 291 4.28 36.27 -41.79
CA SER A 291 3.24 37.11 -42.39
C SER A 291 1.83 36.57 -42.65
N GLY A 292 0.84 37.27 -42.09
CA GLY A 292 -0.49 37.35 -42.70
C GLY A 292 -1.58 37.84 -41.76
N ASN A 293 -1.86 39.14 -41.79
CA ASN A 293 -3.07 39.77 -41.26
C ASN A 293 -4.33 39.08 -41.79
N ASP A 294 -5.39 38.98 -40.97
CA ASP A 294 -6.67 39.51 -41.42
C ASP A 294 -7.65 39.84 -40.29
N GLN A 295 -8.45 40.88 -40.57
CA GLN A 295 -9.33 41.60 -39.67
C GLN A 295 -10.77 41.08 -39.73
N GLY A 296 -11.46 41.12 -38.59
CA GLY A 296 -12.87 41.58 -38.54
C GLY A 296 -14.00 40.53 -38.66
N PRO A 297 -15.27 40.96 -38.55
CA PRO A 297 -16.00 40.92 -37.27
C PRO A 297 -17.44 40.35 -37.34
N GLY A 298 -18.03 40.07 -36.17
CA GLY A 298 -19.45 40.38 -35.89
C GLY A 298 -20.50 39.27 -35.92
N GLY A 299 -21.54 39.47 -35.09
CA GLY A 299 -22.86 38.80 -35.10
C GLY A 299 -22.98 37.71 -34.02
N GLY A 300 -23.80 37.78 -32.97
CA GLY A 300 -25.12 38.40 -32.83
C GLY A 300 -26.20 37.32 -32.94
N GLY A 301 -26.93 37.02 -31.86
CA GLY A 301 -28.06 36.08 -31.94
C GLY A 301 -28.66 35.63 -30.61
N ASN A 302 -29.67 36.37 -30.17
CA ASN A 302 -30.66 36.01 -29.14
C ASN A 302 -31.36 34.67 -29.44
N GLY A 303 -31.78 33.97 -28.38
CA GLY A 303 -32.67 32.81 -28.48
C GLY A 303 -33.34 32.46 -27.16
N SER A 304 -34.40 33.20 -26.84
CA SER A 304 -35.32 32.99 -25.71
C SER A 304 -36.25 31.80 -25.93
N GLY A 305 -36.66 31.14 -24.84
CA GLY A 305 -37.81 30.22 -24.78
C GLY A 305 -37.57 29.16 -23.70
N GLY A 306 -38.34 28.98 -22.63
CA GLY A 306 -39.75 29.32 -22.39
C GLY A 306 -40.54 28.01 -22.27
N GLY A 307 -41.19 27.79 -21.12
CA GLY A 307 -42.21 26.74 -20.92
C GLY A 307 -41.76 25.64 -19.95
N ASN A 308 -42.24 25.46 -18.71
CA ASN A 308 -43.57 25.51 -18.06
C ASN A 308 -44.13 24.10 -17.78
N GLY A 309 -44.65 23.91 -16.57
CA GLY A 309 -45.51 22.79 -16.14
C GLY A 309 -44.75 21.59 -15.54
N GLY A 310 -45.11 21.02 -14.39
CA GLY A 310 -46.31 21.20 -13.57
C GLY A 310 -46.29 20.20 -12.41
N ASN A 311 -47.03 20.56 -11.36
CA ASN A 311 -47.33 19.81 -10.14
C ASN A 311 -47.88 18.39 -10.36
N ASN A 312 -47.66 17.51 -9.38
CA ASN A 312 -48.68 16.93 -8.48
C ASN A 312 -48.00 15.95 -7.50
N ASN A 313 -48.23 16.05 -6.18
CA ASN A 313 -49.20 15.25 -5.39
C ASN A 313 -49.01 13.73 -5.62
N GLU A 314 -48.91 12.83 -4.63
CA GLU A 314 -49.64 12.76 -3.36
C GLU A 314 -49.14 11.51 -2.58
N THR A 315 -49.07 11.62 -1.25
CA THR A 315 -49.48 10.62 -0.22
C THR A 315 -49.10 9.13 -0.27
N GLY A 316 -48.74 8.63 0.93
CA GLY A 316 -48.90 7.23 1.36
C GLY A 316 -47.58 6.65 1.85
N GLY A 317 -47.28 6.48 3.14
CA GLY A 317 -48.11 5.81 4.15
C GLY A 317 -47.71 4.33 4.20
N GLY A 318 -46.84 3.93 5.14
CA GLY A 318 -46.37 2.55 5.22
C GLY A 318 -45.47 2.26 6.41
N ASN A 319 -46.10 2.06 7.56
CA ASN A 319 -45.54 1.58 8.82
C ASN A 319 -44.91 0.18 8.65
N GLY A 320 -43.74 -0.08 9.23
CA GLY A 320 -43.04 -1.36 9.13
C GLY A 320 -42.05 -1.58 10.26
N ASN A 321 -42.56 -1.61 11.49
CA ASN A 321 -41.85 -1.92 12.71
C ASN A 321 -41.57 -3.44 12.76
N HIS A 322 -40.31 -3.89 12.78
CA HIS A 322 -39.93 -5.25 13.21
C HIS A 322 -38.67 -5.20 14.07
N ASN A 323 -38.90 -5.38 15.38
CA ASN A 323 -37.91 -5.77 16.38
C ASN A 323 -37.54 -7.25 16.18
N GLY A 324 -36.27 -7.59 16.40
CA GLY A 324 -35.85 -9.00 16.51
C GLY A 324 -34.33 -9.16 16.67
N PRO A 325 -33.82 -9.57 17.85
CA PRO A 325 -32.40 -9.55 18.20
C PRO A 325 -31.70 -10.91 18.06
N GLY A 326 -30.36 -10.89 18.16
CA GLY A 326 -29.52 -12.06 18.43
C GLY A 326 -28.75 -12.52 17.19
N GLY A 327 -27.46 -12.83 17.23
CA GLY A 327 -26.56 -13.09 18.34
C GLY A 327 -25.52 -14.10 17.84
N GLY A 328 -24.25 -13.92 18.23
CA GLY A 328 -23.22 -14.97 18.14
C GLY A 328 -22.36 -14.98 16.87
N GLY A 329 -21.10 -14.54 17.02
CA GLY A 329 -19.99 -15.09 16.21
C GLY A 329 -19.55 -16.45 16.81
N PRO A 330 -18.26 -16.82 16.72
CA PRO A 330 -17.27 -16.51 15.70
C PRO A 330 -16.61 -17.78 15.13
N TRP A 331 -16.10 -17.68 13.89
CA TRP A 331 -14.83 -18.25 13.42
C TRP A 331 -14.25 -17.29 12.39
#